data_AF-A0A2D6RHF7-F1
#
_entry.id   AF-A0A2D6RHF7-F1
#
_cell.length_a   1.000
_cell.length_b   1.000
_cell.length_c   1.000
_cell.angle_alpha   90.00
_cell.angle_beta   90.00
_cell.angle_gamma   90.00
#
_symmetry.space_group_name_H-M   'P 1'
#
loop_
_entity.id
_entity.type
_entity.pdbx_description
1 polymer ?
#
loop_
_entity_poly.entity_id
_entity_poly.type
_entity_poly.pdbx_seq_one_letter_code
_entity_poly.pdbx_strand_id
1 'polypeptide(L)' 'MSSQADCIGIVLAGGQSTRMGQDKSQLETLNSQNMLDFSQSLLKSIGINHVVISGTK' A
#
# COMPACT_ATOMS: atom_id res chain seq x y z
N MET A 1 22.26 20.84 2.84
CA MET A 1 20.82 20.48 2.88
C MET A 1 20.57 19.61 1.66
N SER A 2 20.40 18.30 1.83
CA SER A 2 20.07 17.40 0.72
C SER A 2 18.69 17.78 0.19
N SER A 3 18.60 18.13 -1.09
CA SER A 3 17.32 18.22 -1.78
C SER A 3 16.64 16.85 -1.65
N GLN A 4 15.56 16.78 -0.88
CA GLN A 4 14.69 15.62 -0.85
C GLN A 4 14.10 15.53 -2.27
N ALA A 5 14.49 14.50 -3.03
CA ALA A 5 13.86 14.27 -4.33
C ALA A 5 12.36 14.03 -4.10
N ASP A 6 11.51 14.70 -4.87
CA ASP A 6 10.07 14.44 -4.85
C ASP A 6 9.85 12.97 -5.21
N CYS A 7 9.41 12.18 -4.22
CA CYS A 7 9.21 10.75 -4.34
C CYS A 7 7.72 10.44 -4.19
N ILE A 8 7.18 9.74 -5.18
CA ILE A 8 5.82 9.21 -5.15
C ILE A 8 5.90 7.71 -4.90
N GLY A 9 5.23 7.25 -3.85
CA GLY A 9 5.02 5.83 -3.58
C GLY A 9 3.84 5.30 -4.38
N ILE A 10 3.97 4.10 -4.94
CA ILE A 10 2.87 3.42 -5.64
C ILE A 10 2.63 2.06 -4.99
N VAL A 11 1.39 1.81 -4.57
CA VAL A 11 0.94 0.50 -4.09
C VAL A 11 0.13 -0.17 -5.21
N LEU A 12 0.65 -1.26 -5.76
CA LEU A 12 -0.02 -2.02 -6.82
C LEU A 12 -1.03 -3.01 -6.23
N ALA A 13 -2.30 -2.62 -6.14
CA ALA A 13 -3.37 -3.42 -5.55
C ALA A 13 -4.39 -3.95 -6.57
N GLY A 14 -4.10 -3.91 -7.87
CA GLY A 14 -5.01 -4.35 -8.95
C GLY A 14 -5.06 -5.85 -9.23
N GLY A 15 -4.49 -6.69 -8.37
CA GLY A 15 -4.44 -8.14 -8.57
C GLY A 15 -5.78 -8.82 -8.25
N GLN A 16 -6.24 -9.72 -9.11
CA GLN A 16 -7.53 -10.42 -8.94
C GLN A 16 -7.59 -11.40 -7.76
N SER A 17 -6.45 -11.69 -7.11
CA SER A 17 -6.38 -12.58 -5.94
C SER A 17 -7.03 -13.97 -6.14
N THR A 18 -7.09 -14.47 -7.37
CA THR A 18 -7.75 -15.75 -7.73
C THR A 18 -7.22 -16.96 -6.96
N ARG A 19 -5.93 -16.97 -6.63
CA ARG A 19 -5.30 -18.02 -5.81
C ARG A 19 -5.64 -17.93 -4.32
N MET A 20 -6.04 -16.75 -3.83
CA MET A 20 -6.40 -16.54 -2.43
C MET A 20 -7.88 -16.83 -2.15
N GLY A 21 -8.73 -16.89 -3.19
CA GLY A 21 -10.18 -17.08 -3.05
C GLY A 21 -10.93 -15.87 -2.48
N GLN A 22 -10.21 -14.81 -2.10
CA GLN A 22 -10.73 -13.56 -1.57
C GLN A 22 -9.75 -12.44 -1.93
N ASP A 23 -10.18 -11.18 -1.82
CA ASP A 23 -9.31 -10.03 -2.07
C ASP A 23 -8.15 -10.00 -1.06
N LYS A 24 -6.92 -10.23 -1.55
CA LYS A 24 -5.71 -10.25 -0.72
C LYS A 24 -5.45 -8.89 -0.06
N SER A 25 -5.89 -7.78 -0.68
CA SER A 25 -5.70 -6.42 -0.14
C SER A 25 -6.49 -6.19 1.15
N GLN A 26 -7.59 -6.91 1.33
CA GLN A 26 -8.49 -6.82 2.48
C GLN A 26 -8.14 -7.79 3.61
N LEU A 27 -7.13 -8.65 3.43
CA LEU A 27 -6.70 -9.56 4.50
C LEU A 27 -6.16 -8.79 5.68
N GLU A 28 -6.54 -9.22 6.88
CA GLU A 28 -6.05 -8.63 8.12
C GLU A 28 -4.60 -9.04 8.38
N THR A 29 -3.80 -8.05 8.78
CA THR A 29 -2.48 -8.23 9.38
C THR A 29 -2.62 -8.59 10.86
N LEU A 30 -1.52 -9.00 11.48
CA LEU A 30 -1.45 -9.29 12.92
C LEU A 30 -1.90 -8.10 13.80
N ASN A 31 -1.88 -6.88 13.27
CA ASN A 31 -2.26 -5.65 14.00
C ASN A 31 -3.71 -5.21 13.71
N SER A 32 -4.57 -6.10 13.19
CA SER A 32 -5.97 -5.78 12.83
C SER A 32 -6.12 -4.67 11.78
N GLN A 33 -5.09 -4.47 10.95
CA GLN A 33 -5.13 -3.56 9.79
C GLN A 33 -5.18 -4.40 8.52
N ASN A 34 -5.91 -3.99 7.48
CA ASN A 34 -5.84 -4.71 6.22
C ASN A 34 -4.46 -4.52 5.55
N MET A 35 -4.11 -5.42 4.62
CA MET A 35 -2.83 -5.40 3.91
C MET A 35 -2.60 -4.10 3.12
N LEU A 36 -3.65 -3.48 2.60
CA LEU A 36 -3.56 -2.24 1.83
C LEU A 36 -3.14 -1.07 2.72
N ASP A 37 -3.84 -0.89 3.84
CA ASP A 37 -3.59 0.16 4.83
C ASP A 37 -2.21 0.01 5.46
N PHE A 38 -1.81 -1.24 5.75
CA PHE A 38 -0.45 -1.53 6.22
C PHE A 38 0.61 -1.07 5.21
N SER A 39 0.44 -1.41 3.93
CA SER A 39 1.38 -1.06 2.88
C SER A 39 1.49 0.46 2.68
N GLN A 40 0.35 1.17 2.72
CA GLN A 40 0.32 2.62 2.63
C GLN A 40 0.98 3.28 3.85
N SER A 41 0.70 2.78 5.05
CA SER A 41 1.26 3.30 6.30
C SER A 41 2.78 3.11 6.37
N LEU A 42 3.29 1.98 5.87
CA LEU A 42 4.72 1.71 5.80
C LEU A 42 5.44 2.74 4.92
N LEU A 43 4.92 3.04 3.72
CA LEU A 43 5.51 4.06 2.84
C LEU A 43 5.51 5.45 3.48
N LYS A 44 4.41 5.84 4.13
CA LYS A 44 4.33 7.11 4.87
C LYS A 44 5.33 7.16 6.03
N SER A 45 5.52 6.06 6.74
CA SER A 45 6.44 5.99 7.89
C SER A 45 7.91 6.23 7.53
N ILE A 46 8.30 5.97 6.27
CA ILE A 46 9.66 6.22 5.76
C ILE A 46 9.79 7.56 5.03
N GLY A 47 8.80 8.45 5.15
CA GLY A 47 8.83 9.81 4.58
C GLY A 47 8.27 9.93 3.16
N ILE A 48 7.68 8.88 2.60
CA ILE A 48 6.99 8.94 1.30
C ILE A 48 5.55 9.37 1.53
N ASN A 49 5.31 10.69 1.55
CA ASN A 49 4.01 11.26 1.90
C ASN A 49 2.97 11.18 0.77
N HIS A 50 3.43 11.21 -0.49
CA HIS A 50 2.59 11.08 -1.67
C HIS A 50 2.52 9.61 -2.09
N VAL A 51 1.44 8.93 -1.72
CA VAL A 51 1.21 7.52 -2.06
C VAL A 51 -0.04 7.37 -2.91
N VAL A 52 0.10 6.75 -4.08
CA VAL A 52 -1.01 6.41 -4.99
C VAL A 52 -1.26 4.92 -4.94
N ILE A 53 -2.54 4.54 -4.90
CA ILE A 53 -2.96 3.13 -4.94
C ILE A 53 -3.49 2.85 -6.35
N SER A 54 -2.98 1.80 -6.99
CA SER A 54 -3.48 1.32 -8.28
C SER A 54 -4.49 0.21 -8.06
N GLY A 55 -5.59 0.23 -8.82
CA GLY A 55 -6.58 -0.85 -8.82
C GLY A 55 -7.62 -0.77 -7.71
N THR A 56 -7.68 0.35 -6.97
CA THR A 56 -8.87 0.72 -6.18
C THR A 56 -10.05 0.90 -7.12
N LYS A 57 -11.11 0.13 -6.92
CA LYS A 57 -12.43 0.37 -7.52
C LYS A 57 -13.26 1.26 -6.60
#